data_AF-A0A2D7IDH7-F1
#
_entry.id   AF-A0A2D7IDH7-F1
#
_cell.length_a   1.000
_cell.length_b   1.000
_cell.length_c   1.000
_cell.angle_alpha   90.00
_cell.angle_beta   90.00
_cell.angle_gamma   90.00
#
_symmetry.space_group_name_H-M   'P 1'
#
loop_
_entity.id
_entity.type
_entity.pdbx_description
1 polymer ?
#
loop_
_entity_poly.entity_id
_entity_poly.type
_entity_poly.pdbx_seq_one_letter_code
_entity_poly.pdbx_strand_id
1 'polypeptide(L)'
;MNLTLKDYVLKTESVVRHVQDRTPGSEFIEKYWGTLDYATARFNTILIKLSQDQIKEVEHKKDIHDCFEIIQRFHDYTKKYEDGTWWNRWYFKTILHGLGTNKVPKIKKLYEKLITSNDDK
;
A
#
# COMPACT_ATOMS: atom_id res chain seq x y z
N MET A 1 -7.45 6.72 16.60
CA MET A 1 -8.64 5.91 16.24
C MET A 1 -8.15 4.48 16.00
N ASN A 2 -8.64 3.48 16.73
CA ASN A 2 -8.22 2.09 16.56
C ASN A 2 -8.99 1.48 15.38
N LEU A 3 -8.30 1.20 14.27
CA LEU A 3 -8.88 0.55 13.10
C LEU A 3 -8.85 -0.98 13.28
N THR A 4 -9.93 -1.65 12.86
CA THR A 4 -10.01 -3.11 12.73
C THR A 4 -9.48 -3.57 11.36
N LEU A 5 -9.22 -4.87 11.18
CA LEU A 5 -8.85 -5.44 9.88
C LEU A 5 -9.88 -5.11 8.79
N LYS A 6 -11.17 -5.15 9.14
CA LYS A 6 -12.27 -4.78 8.22
C LYS A 6 -12.18 -3.32 7.80
N ASP A 7 -11.87 -2.41 8.73
CA ASP A 7 -11.72 -0.99 8.40
C ASP A 7 -10.56 -0.75 7.42
N TYR A 8 -9.47 -1.51 7.58
CA TYR A 8 -8.34 -1.45 6.64
C TYR A 8 -8.75 -1.89 5.24
N VAL A 9 -9.47 -3.01 5.11
CA VAL A 9 -9.97 -3.51 3.81
C VAL A 9 -10.88 -2.47 3.14
N LEU A 10 -11.87 -1.94 3.86
CA LEU A 10 -12.81 -0.97 3.31
C LEU A 10 -12.12 0.31 2.83
N LYS A 11 -11.07 0.75 3.53
CA LYS A 11 -10.30 1.93 3.12
C LYS A 11 -9.38 1.65 1.93
N THR A 12 -8.82 0.44 1.83
CA THR A 12 -8.00 0.06 0.67
C THR A 12 -8.81 -0.22 -0.59
N GLU A 13 -10.12 -0.49 -0.50
CA GLU A 13 -10.99 -0.59 -1.69
C GLU A 13 -10.92 0.66 -2.58
N SER A 14 -10.84 1.86 -1.98
CA SER A 14 -10.74 3.10 -2.74
C SER A 14 -9.46 3.17 -3.59
N VAL A 15 -8.38 2.56 -3.10
CA VAL A 15 -7.09 2.45 -3.78
C VAL A 15 -7.19 1.46 -4.94
N VAL A 16 -7.81 0.30 -4.69
CA VAL A 16 -8.01 -0.74 -5.71
C VAL A 16 -8.88 -0.22 -6.86
N ARG A 17 -10.01 0.42 -6.55
CA ARG A 17 -10.88 1.02 -7.58
C ARG A 17 -10.14 2.04 -8.41
N HIS A 18 -9.40 2.95 -7.77
CA HIS A 18 -8.62 3.95 -8.49
C HIS A 18 -7.58 3.32 -9.43
N VAL A 19 -6.90 2.24 -9.01
CA VAL A 19 -5.98 1.51 -9.88
C VAL A 19 -6.71 0.82 -11.03
N GLN A 20 -7.93 0.31 -10.83
CA GLN A 20 -8.73 -0.35 -11.86
C GLN A 20 -9.31 0.63 -12.90
N ASP A 21 -9.74 1.81 -12.46
CA ASP A 21 -10.36 2.84 -13.29
C ASP A 21 -9.33 3.70 -14.06
N ARG A 22 -8.04 3.35 -13.99
CA ARG A 22 -6.95 4.12 -14.59
C ARG A 22 -7.06 4.22 -16.11
N THR A 23 -6.74 5.39 -16.67
CA THR A 23 -6.62 5.57 -18.11
C THR A 23 -5.15 5.36 -18.55
N PRO A 24 -4.86 4.37 -19.40
CA PRO A 24 -3.49 4.14 -19.89
C PRO A 24 -3.01 5.27 -20.80
N GLY A 25 -1.69 5.49 -20.89
CA GLY A 25 -1.14 6.50 -21.81
C GLY A 25 0.06 7.31 -21.30
N SER A 26 0.55 7.05 -20.08
CA SER A 26 1.82 7.59 -19.62
C SER A 26 2.60 6.54 -18.83
N GLU A 27 3.73 6.11 -19.39
CA GLU A 27 4.61 5.09 -18.80
C GLU A 27 5.03 5.44 -17.36
N PHE A 28 5.17 6.74 -17.06
CA PHE A 28 5.56 7.22 -15.74
C PHE A 28 4.46 7.03 -14.67
N ILE A 29 3.20 7.34 -14.98
CA ILE A 29 2.09 7.14 -14.03
C ILE A 29 1.77 5.64 -13.90
N GLU A 30 1.94 4.87 -14.98
CA GLU A 30 1.72 3.42 -15.00
C GLU A 30 2.59 2.69 -13.97
N LYS A 31 3.85 3.12 -13.82
CA LYS A 31 4.73 2.60 -12.77
C LYS A 31 4.20 2.84 -11.36
N TYR A 32 3.60 4.00 -11.09
CA TYR A 32 3.04 4.31 -9.79
C TYR A 32 1.77 3.51 -9.51
N TRP A 33 0.88 3.37 -10.49
CA TRP A 33 -0.27 2.49 -10.38
C TRP A 33 0.14 1.03 -10.15
N GLY A 34 1.13 0.51 -10.88
CA GLY A 34 1.64 -0.85 -10.68
C GLY A 34 2.27 -1.07 -9.30
N THR A 35 3.00 -0.06 -8.78
CA THR A 35 3.54 -0.10 -7.42
C THR A 35 2.43 -0.14 -6.38
N LEU A 36 1.39 0.68 -6.59
CA LEU A 36 0.26 0.79 -5.68
C LEU A 36 -0.59 -0.49 -5.67
N ASP A 37 -0.87 -1.05 -6.84
CA ASP A 37 -1.55 -2.33 -7.00
C ASP A 37 -0.83 -3.43 -6.22
N TYR A 38 0.46 -3.59 -6.49
CA TYR A 38 1.24 -4.66 -5.90
C TYR A 38 1.44 -4.51 -4.39
N ALA A 39 1.62 -3.28 -3.91
CA ALA A 39 1.69 -2.99 -2.48
C ALA A 39 0.35 -3.29 -1.77
N THR A 40 -0.77 -2.92 -2.40
CA THR A 40 -2.11 -3.13 -1.87
C THR A 40 -2.47 -4.61 -1.84
N ALA A 41 -2.13 -5.36 -2.89
CA ALA A 41 -2.31 -6.82 -2.93
C ALA A 41 -1.58 -7.51 -1.77
N ARG A 42 -0.30 -7.19 -1.54
CA ARG A 42 0.47 -7.73 -0.40
C ARG A 42 -0.14 -7.39 0.94
N PHE A 43 -0.58 -6.14 1.10
CA PHE A 43 -1.22 -5.71 2.33
C PHE A 43 -2.54 -6.44 2.58
N ASN A 44 -3.38 -6.62 1.56
CA ASN A 44 -4.59 -7.41 1.70
C ASN A 44 -4.29 -8.87 2.08
N THR A 45 -3.24 -9.48 1.52
CA THR A 45 -2.79 -10.81 1.95
C THR A 45 -2.34 -10.84 3.42
N ILE A 46 -1.62 -9.81 3.88
CA ILE A 46 -1.26 -9.66 5.30
C ILE A 46 -2.53 -9.64 6.18
N LEU A 47 -3.53 -8.84 5.81
CA LEU A 47 -4.79 -8.74 6.56
C LEU A 47 -5.51 -10.09 6.60
N ILE A 48 -5.61 -10.80 5.47
CA ILE A 48 -6.19 -12.15 5.41
C ILE A 48 -5.45 -13.09 6.36
N LYS A 49 -4.11 -13.06 6.34
CA LYS A 49 -3.31 -13.95 7.17
C LYS A 49 -3.51 -13.69 8.66
N LEU A 50 -3.51 -12.42 9.07
CA LEU A 50 -3.71 -12.03 10.46
C LEU A 50 -5.14 -12.27 10.94
N SER A 51 -6.12 -12.22 10.05
CA SER A 51 -7.51 -12.56 10.40
C SER A 51 -7.68 -14.01 10.88
N GLN A 52 -6.72 -14.89 10.57
CA GLN A 52 -6.72 -16.29 10.99
C GLN A 52 -6.07 -16.49 12.37
N ASP A 53 -5.39 -15.48 12.93
CA ASP A 53 -4.66 -15.56 14.20
C ASP A 53 -4.70 -14.22 14.94
N GLN A 54 -5.62 -14.11 15.91
CA GLN A 54 -5.84 -12.89 16.70
C GLN A 54 -4.64 -12.49 17.55
N ILE A 55 -3.78 -13.42 17.96
CA ILE A 55 -2.58 -13.10 18.76
C ILE A 55 -1.59 -12.36 17.87
N LYS A 56 -1.33 -12.89 16.68
CA LYS A 56 -0.48 -12.23 15.68
C LYS A 56 -1.06 -10.89 15.24
N GLU A 57 -2.38 -10.76 15.13
CA GLU A 57 -3.03 -9.48 14.80
C GLU A 57 -2.66 -8.39 15.83
N VAL A 58 -2.77 -8.70 17.12
CA VAL A 58 -2.42 -7.75 18.19
C VAL A 58 -0.93 -7.43 18.18
N GLU A 59 -0.07 -8.43 18.00
CA GLU A 59 1.39 -8.26 17.95
C GLU A 59 1.82 -7.33 16.79
N HIS A 60 1.20 -7.47 15.63
CA HIS A 60 1.55 -6.73 14.42
C HIS A 60 0.70 -5.49 14.17
N LYS A 61 -0.18 -5.11 15.09
CA LYS A 61 -1.13 -3.99 14.90
C LYS A 61 -0.47 -2.68 14.45
N LYS A 62 0.70 -2.36 15.01
CA LYS A 62 1.48 -1.18 14.62
C LYS A 62 2.02 -1.30 13.19
N ASP A 63 2.57 -2.46 12.84
CA ASP A 63 3.12 -2.70 11.50
C ASP A 63 2.02 -2.66 10.43
N ILE A 64 0.83 -3.17 10.74
CA ILE A 64 -0.36 -3.08 9.86
C ILE A 64 -0.71 -1.61 9.62
N HIS A 65 -0.80 -0.82 10.70
CA HIS A 65 -1.13 0.60 10.60
C HIS A 65 -0.08 1.37 9.77
N ASP A 66 1.20 1.12 10.01
CA ASP A 66 2.29 1.74 9.24
C ASP A 66 2.22 1.37 7.76
N CYS A 67 1.94 0.10 7.43
CA CYS A 67 1.76 -0.34 6.04
C CYS A 67 0.57 0.34 5.37
N PHE A 68 -0.55 0.44 6.08
CA PHE A 68 -1.73 1.15 5.61
C PHE A 68 -1.44 2.61 5.30
N GLU A 69 -0.79 3.34 6.21
CA GLU A 69 -0.42 4.74 6.03
C GLU A 69 0.52 4.95 4.84
N ILE A 70 1.44 4.02 4.60
CA ILE A 70 2.32 4.06 3.42
C ILE A 70 1.51 3.95 2.13
N ILE A 71 0.54 3.03 2.06
CA ILE A 71 -0.32 2.86 0.89
C ILE A 71 -1.17 4.10 0.66
N GLN A 72 -1.82 4.62 1.70
CA GLN A 72 -2.67 5.81 1.59
C GLN A 72 -1.87 7.04 1.14
N ARG A 73 -0.71 7.29 1.75
CA ARG A 73 0.17 8.39 1.31
C ARG A 73 0.62 8.22 -0.12
N PHE A 74 1.03 7.02 -0.52
CA PHE A 74 1.45 6.77 -1.90
C PHE A 74 0.31 7.00 -2.89
N HIS A 75 -0.90 6.56 -2.54
CA HIS A 75 -2.12 6.79 -3.31
C HIS A 75 -2.43 8.29 -3.44
N ASP A 76 -2.42 9.05 -2.35
CA ASP A 76 -2.69 10.49 -2.35
C ASP A 76 -1.69 11.26 -3.21
N TYR A 77 -0.40 10.92 -3.14
CA TYR A 77 0.60 11.56 -3.98
C TYR A 77 0.52 11.10 -5.44
N THR A 78 0.08 9.87 -5.71
CA THR A 78 -0.20 9.41 -7.08
C THR A 78 -1.32 10.25 -7.69
N LYS A 79 -2.43 10.46 -6.97
CA LYS A 79 -3.52 11.35 -7.42
C LYS A 79 -3.05 12.77 -7.66
N LYS A 80 -2.32 13.36 -6.71
CA LYS A 80 -1.77 14.72 -6.86
C LYS A 80 -0.78 14.85 -8.02
N TYR A 81 -0.06 13.78 -8.35
CA TYR A 81 0.81 13.74 -9.52
C TYR A 81 -0.01 13.68 -10.81
N GLU A 82 -1.05 12.86 -10.86
CA GLU A 82 -1.97 12.75 -12.01
C GLU A 82 -2.66 14.09 -12.32
N ASP A 83 -3.28 14.70 -11.30
CA ASP A 83 -4.03 15.96 -11.38
C ASP A 83 -3.13 17.20 -11.45
N GLY A 84 -1.82 17.04 -11.22
CA GLY A 84 -0.89 18.16 -11.06
C GLY A 84 -0.48 18.81 -12.37
N THR A 85 -0.22 20.12 -12.31
CA THR A 85 0.53 20.85 -13.37
C THR A 85 1.97 20.34 -13.48
N TRP A 86 2.68 20.69 -14.55
CA TRP A 86 4.07 20.25 -14.79
C TRP A 86 5.02 20.43 -13.59
N TRP A 87 4.97 21.58 -12.90
CA TRP A 87 5.81 21.84 -11.73
C TRP A 87 5.45 20.96 -10.52
N ASN A 88 4.15 20.79 -10.27
CA ASN A 88 3.64 19.93 -9.21
C ASN A 88 4.01 18.46 -9.46
N ARG A 89 3.96 18.02 -10.71
CA ARG A 89 4.38 16.68 -11.12
C ARG A 89 5.83 16.41 -10.74
N TRP A 90 6.74 17.35 -10.99
CA TRP A 90 8.15 17.16 -10.62
C TRP A 90 8.35 17.01 -9.10
N TYR A 91 7.65 17.82 -8.30
CA TYR A 91 7.67 17.71 -6.84
C TYR A 91 7.13 16.35 -6.35
N PHE A 92 5.93 15.96 -6.79
CA PHE A 92 5.32 14.69 -6.37
C PHE A 92 6.07 13.47 -6.89
N LYS A 93 6.72 13.55 -8.06
CA LYS A 93 7.61 12.50 -8.57
C LYS A 93 8.71 12.15 -7.57
N THR A 94 9.33 13.16 -6.97
CA THR A 94 10.42 13.00 -6.00
C THR A 94 9.91 12.33 -4.72
N ILE A 95 8.73 12.74 -4.24
CA ILE A 95 8.09 12.12 -3.07
C ILE A 95 7.73 10.66 -3.34
N LEU A 96 7.08 10.39 -4.47
CA LEU A 96 6.68 9.04 -4.88
C LEU A 96 7.90 8.12 -5.02
N HIS A 97 9.00 8.61 -5.59
CA HIS A 97 10.25 7.87 -5.65
C HIS A 97 10.77 7.54 -4.25
N GLY A 98 10.80 8.52 -3.34
CA GLY A 98 11.23 8.31 -1.97
C GLY A 98 10.37 7.31 -1.21
N LEU A 99 9.04 7.37 -1.35
CA LEU A 99 8.12 6.43 -0.73
C LEU A 99 8.26 5.02 -1.32
N GLY A 100 8.34 4.91 -2.66
CA GLY A 100 8.49 3.64 -3.37
C GLY A 100 9.78 2.91 -3.03
N THR A 101 10.88 3.64 -2.87
CA THR A 101 12.19 3.04 -2.59
C THR A 101 12.40 2.77 -1.09
N ASN A 102 11.91 3.63 -0.20
CA ASN A 102 12.25 3.54 1.24
C ASN A 102 11.12 3.01 2.13
N LYS A 103 9.86 3.15 1.72
CA LYS A 103 8.69 2.82 2.56
C LYS A 103 7.96 1.58 2.06
N VAL A 104 7.66 1.48 0.77
CA VAL A 104 6.98 0.30 0.19
C VAL A 104 7.69 -1.03 0.50
N PRO A 105 9.04 -1.12 0.55
CA PRO A 105 9.71 -2.36 0.96
C PRO A 105 9.38 -2.82 2.38
N LYS A 106 8.88 -1.96 3.27
CA LYS A 106 8.40 -2.38 4.60
C LYS A 106 7.18 -3.30 4.52
N ILE A 107 6.27 -3.02 3.58
CA ILE A 107 5.09 -3.87 3.32
C ILE A 107 5.55 -5.25 2.86
N LYS A 108 6.54 -5.30 1.95
CA LYS A 108 7.17 -6.55 1.51
C LYS A 108 7.79 -7.33 2.67
N LYS A 109 8.56 -6.66 3.55
CA LYS A 109 9.20 -7.32 4.70
C LYS A 109 8.17 -7.91 5.67
N LEU A 110 7.09 -7.19 5.95
CA LEU A 110 6.02 -7.69 6.81
C LEU A 110 5.32 -8.90 6.18
N TYR A 111 5.03 -8.83 4.88
CA TYR A 111 4.45 -9.93 4.11
C TYR A 111 5.34 -11.19 4.19
N GLU A 112 6.63 -11.06 3.92
CA GLU A 112 7.59 -12.17 3.98
C GLU A 112 7.67 -12.76 5.39
N LYS A 113 7.77 -11.92 6.43
CA LYS A 113 7.78 -12.38 7.83
C LYS A 113 6.55 -13.21 8.18
N LEU A 114 5.36 -12.79 7.75
CA LEU A 114 4.11 -13.46 8.09
C LEU A 114 3.84 -14.73 7.28
N ILE A 115 4.38 -14.84 6.07
CA ILE A 115 4.25 -16.04 5.25
C ILE A 115 5.29 -17.08 5.64
N THR A 116 6.57 -16.72 5.71
CA THR A 116 7.64 -17.67 6.06
C THR A 116 7.47 -18.23 7.48
N SER A 117 6.99 -17.43 8.45
CA SER A 117 6.70 -17.93 9.81
C SER A 117 5.56 -18.95 9.90
N ASN A 118 4.91 -19.25 8.77
CA ASN A 118 3.76 -20.13 8.69
C ASN A 118 4.01 -21.39 7.85
N ASP A 119 5.12 -21.46 7.12
CA ASP A 119 5.55 -22.64 6.35
C ASP A 119 6.47 -23.57 7.18
N ASP A 120 6.98 -23.11 8.33
CA ASP A 120 7.79 -23.88 9.27
C ASP A 120 6.95 -24.64 10.34
N LYS A 121 5.65 -24.82 10.13
CA LYS A 121 4.74 -25.56 11.02
C LYS A 121 3.90 -26.59 10.29
#